data_AF-A0A194V8L2-F1
#
_entry.id   AF-A0A194V8L2-F1
#
_cell.length_a   1.000
_cell.length_b   1.000
_cell.length_c   1.000
_cell.angle_alpha   90.00
_cell.angle_beta   90.00
_cell.angle_gamma   90.00
#
_symmetry.space_group_name_H-M   'P 1'
#
loop_
_entity.id
_entity.type
_entity.pdbx_description
1 polymer ?
#
loop_
_entity_poly.entity_id
_entity_poly.type
_entity_poly.pdbx_seq_one_letter_code
_entity_poly.pdbx_strand_id
1 'polypeptide(L)'
;MKLTPIRVRGKRGQPKPLKKSKRRGKDDDAEVYGQPEKKRAKKHHGEGEDIRVMRRARLDQLPQEILERIFIASQNLFLPLVNRELYHKLSNDSIKYRLVGAAFAPTWDAYYGCDNFEVVSYDGWQSDVERIEGDATFQSSVLACSWAKLPMLLSSFDVWIRQHSRGRVYFRIPELKQDRLKMFPQPGSLYERAYIDDTDDDTSSVMTMREKLAFDLANFEALISYSSSATNIPPGQLPLRENMYPLRAMLGMHLEVHPGARIPLDLLSGPFESDDGAIDIGTEKMHRLFWLVRGGSCLQEDQTWEVTREGFKQIIRLIQTDAVKTTTTTTSAKDTEDANEVTKLMSAEADERMKLAARLLALFNVLGVFEPQLHWPRYIVQTSLAQVSALIPHAAPASRQEALLGEVAALLRQTLGPHPEAVYRHMGRRWRLDGRHARYMRAVHVAAFTELWRHRAGLFLGVPEDRQTPSPLMAPGNIELGPVMHEPWSDFGLD
;
A
#
# COMPACT_ATOMS: atom_id res chain seq x y z
N MET A 1 -33.62 0.15 33.74
CA MET A 1 -33.33 -1.10 33.01
C MET A 1 -32.64 -2.06 33.99
N LYS A 2 -33.12 -3.31 34.11
CA LYS A 2 -32.56 -4.29 35.06
C LYS A 2 -31.25 -4.83 34.48
N LEU A 3 -30.12 -4.48 35.12
CA LEU A 3 -28.79 -4.98 34.76
C LEU A 3 -28.62 -6.41 35.27
N THR A 4 -28.15 -7.30 34.39
CA THR A 4 -27.83 -8.71 34.70
C THR A 4 -26.55 -8.79 35.55
N PRO A 5 -26.53 -9.59 36.63
CA PRO A 5 -25.39 -9.67 37.52
C PRO A 5 -24.24 -10.52 36.94
N ILE A 6 -23.06 -9.93 36.88
CA ILE A 6 -21.79 -10.56 36.48
C ILE A 6 -21.29 -11.43 37.64
N ARG A 7 -21.21 -12.76 37.44
CA ARG A 7 -20.59 -13.70 38.40
C ARG A 7 -19.07 -13.70 38.23
N VAL A 8 -18.38 -13.01 39.13
CA VAL A 8 -16.90 -13.06 39.23
C VAL A 8 -16.48 -14.39 39.87
N ARG A 9 -15.69 -15.18 39.14
CA ARG A 9 -15.15 -16.48 39.55
C ARG A 9 -14.04 -16.26 40.59
N GLY A 10 -14.29 -16.70 41.83
CA GLY A 10 -13.43 -16.49 42.99
C GLY A 10 -12.00 -17.04 42.87
N LYS A 11 -11.06 -16.22 43.35
CA LYS A 11 -9.65 -16.55 43.58
C LYS A 11 -9.53 -17.63 44.67
N ARG A 12 -8.77 -18.69 44.37
CA ARG A 12 -8.36 -19.73 45.32
C ARG A 12 -7.37 -19.16 46.33
N GLY A 13 -7.79 -19.03 47.59
CA GLY A 13 -6.90 -18.91 48.75
C GLY A 13 -7.04 -20.15 49.63
N GLN A 14 -5.94 -20.89 49.82
CA GLN A 14 -5.79 -21.91 50.86
C GLN A 14 -4.30 -21.96 51.26
N PRO A 15 -3.92 -21.52 52.47
CA PRO A 15 -2.65 -21.92 53.09
C PRO A 15 -2.87 -23.21 53.92
N LYS A 16 -1.96 -24.17 53.77
CA LYS A 16 -1.94 -25.38 54.61
C LYS A 16 -1.20 -25.11 55.94
N PRO A 17 -1.78 -25.45 57.11
CA PRO A 17 -1.03 -25.45 58.35
C PRO A 17 -0.32 -26.80 58.60
N LEU A 18 0.93 -26.70 59.05
CA LEU A 18 1.72 -27.75 59.69
C LEU A 18 1.07 -28.20 61.01
N LYS A 19 1.05 -29.50 61.29
CA LYS A 19 1.19 -30.02 62.67
C LYS A 19 2.01 -31.31 62.72
N LYS A 20 3.03 -31.26 63.59
CA LYS A 20 3.94 -32.29 64.06
C LYS A 20 3.28 -33.17 65.14
N SER A 21 3.62 -34.46 65.18
CA SER A 21 3.90 -35.27 66.39
C SER A 21 4.33 -36.66 65.90
N LYS A 22 5.57 -37.17 66.04
CA LYS A 22 6.43 -37.44 67.20
C LYS A 22 5.83 -38.44 68.22
N ARG A 23 6.22 -39.71 68.09
CA ARG A 23 6.41 -40.80 69.09
C ARG A 23 6.97 -41.99 68.28
N ARG A 24 8.24 -42.43 68.35
CA ARG A 24 9.17 -42.88 69.42
C ARG A 24 8.86 -44.29 69.95
N GLY A 25 9.81 -45.22 69.69
CA GLY A 25 9.98 -46.55 70.29
C GLY A 25 9.38 -47.69 69.45
N LYS A 26 9.96 -48.89 69.31
CA LYS A 26 11.16 -49.54 69.89
C LYS A 26 11.32 -50.91 69.16
N ASP A 27 12.54 -51.41 69.07
CA ASP A 27 12.94 -52.72 68.51
C ASP A 27 12.25 -53.93 69.16
N ASP A 28 12.08 -55.01 68.37
CA ASP A 28 12.59 -56.38 68.62
C ASP A 28 11.72 -57.49 68.01
N ASP A 29 12.42 -58.58 67.69
CA ASP A 29 12.11 -59.77 66.90
C ASP A 29 10.86 -60.58 67.26
N ALA A 30 10.26 -61.24 66.25
CA ALA A 30 9.81 -62.64 66.31
C ALA A 30 9.28 -63.13 64.95
N GLU A 31 9.89 -64.19 64.41
CA GLU A 31 9.30 -65.08 63.40
C GLU A 31 8.06 -65.79 63.96
N VAL A 32 6.94 -65.80 63.24
CA VAL A 32 5.93 -66.88 63.29
C VAL A 32 5.22 -67.01 61.94
N TYR A 33 5.18 -68.26 61.46
CA TYR A 33 4.48 -68.80 60.28
C TYR A 33 2.98 -68.43 60.17
N GLY A 34 2.48 -68.29 58.93
CA GLY A 34 1.04 -68.44 58.65
C GLY A 34 0.50 -67.78 57.38
N GLN A 35 0.43 -68.53 56.27
CA GLN A 35 -0.48 -68.32 55.12
C GLN A 35 -1.97 -68.21 55.57
N PRO A 36 -2.96 -67.71 54.78
CA PRO A 36 -3.08 -67.96 53.33
C PRO A 36 -3.64 -66.84 52.42
N GLU A 37 -3.45 -67.12 51.13
CA GLU A 37 -4.12 -66.66 49.92
C GLU A 37 -5.36 -65.73 50.05
N LYS A 38 -5.29 -64.57 49.38
CA LYS A 38 -6.47 -63.98 48.74
C LYS A 38 -6.21 -63.78 47.26
N LYS A 39 -6.57 -64.82 46.49
CA LYS A 39 -6.86 -64.79 45.06
C LYS A 39 -7.86 -63.66 44.77
N ARG A 40 -7.38 -62.46 44.44
CA ARG A 40 -8.21 -61.46 43.77
C ARG A 40 -8.09 -61.66 42.28
N ALA A 41 -9.15 -62.28 41.76
CA ALA A 41 -9.52 -62.49 40.39
C ALA A 41 -8.80 -61.59 39.38
N LYS A 42 -8.08 -62.25 38.46
CA LYS A 42 -7.84 -61.77 37.10
C LYS A 42 -9.18 -61.35 36.50
N LYS A 43 -9.50 -60.06 36.55
CA LYS A 43 -10.55 -59.49 35.72
C LYS A 43 -9.93 -59.27 34.35
N HIS A 44 -10.20 -60.22 33.47
CA HIS A 44 -10.20 -60.02 32.02
C HIS A 44 -11.09 -58.81 31.70
N HIS A 45 -10.50 -57.62 31.68
CA HIS A 45 -10.85 -56.59 30.71
C HIS A 45 -9.76 -56.76 29.65
N GLY A 46 -9.98 -57.66 28.69
CA GLY A 46 -10.78 -57.26 27.54
C GLY A 46 -9.79 -56.51 26.67
N GLU A 47 -9.19 -57.24 25.73
CA GLU A 47 -8.57 -56.71 24.52
C GLU A 47 -9.63 -55.85 23.80
N GLY A 48 -9.93 -54.70 24.38
CA GLY A 48 -10.54 -53.60 23.68
C GLY A 48 -9.47 -53.18 22.71
N GLU A 49 -9.71 -53.51 21.46
CA GLU A 49 -9.02 -53.00 20.28
C GLU A 49 -8.31 -51.71 20.64
N ASP A 50 -6.98 -51.74 20.48
CA ASP A 50 -6.17 -50.56 20.31
C ASP A 50 -6.86 -49.68 19.27
N ILE A 51 -7.76 -48.81 19.73
CA ILE A 51 -7.98 -47.51 19.15
C ILE A 51 -6.61 -46.89 19.34
N ARG A 52 -5.73 -47.17 18.37
CA ARG A 52 -4.62 -46.35 17.99
C ARG A 52 -5.26 -44.99 17.79
N VAL A 53 -5.36 -44.24 18.88
CA VAL A 53 -5.46 -42.80 18.85
C VAL A 53 -4.18 -42.47 18.13
N MET A 54 -4.26 -42.42 16.79
CA MET A 54 -3.20 -41.95 15.93
C MET A 54 -2.93 -40.59 16.52
N ARG A 55 -1.87 -40.51 17.32
CA ARG A 55 -1.37 -39.25 17.83
C ARG A 55 -1.06 -38.51 16.55
N ARG A 56 -1.97 -37.60 16.17
CA ARG A 56 -1.82 -36.79 14.96
C ARG A 56 -0.41 -36.26 15.03
N ALA A 57 0.39 -36.59 14.02
CA ALA A 57 1.77 -36.13 13.96
C ALA A 57 1.73 -34.64 14.21
N ARG A 58 2.47 -34.20 15.22
CA ARG A 58 2.51 -32.78 15.54
C ARG A 58 3.19 -32.09 14.36
N LEU A 59 2.72 -30.90 14.01
CA LEU A 59 3.19 -30.20 12.83
C LEU A 59 4.72 -29.98 12.87
N ASP A 60 5.26 -29.74 14.07
CA ASP A 60 6.69 -29.59 14.35
C ASP A 60 7.56 -30.81 13.97
N GLN A 61 6.99 -32.02 13.97
CA GLN A 61 7.67 -33.29 13.65
C GLN A 61 7.79 -33.55 12.15
N LEU A 62 7.10 -32.78 11.31
CA LEU A 62 7.16 -32.97 9.86
C LEU A 62 8.52 -32.52 9.30
N PRO A 63 8.98 -33.15 8.20
CA PRO A 63 10.11 -32.68 7.42
C PRO A 63 9.91 -31.23 6.97
N GLN A 64 11.01 -30.48 6.87
CA GLN A 64 10.96 -29.05 6.55
C GLN A 64 10.27 -28.81 5.20
N GLU A 65 10.51 -29.64 4.21
CA GLU A 65 9.96 -29.50 2.86
C GLU A 65 8.43 -29.64 2.86
N ILE A 66 7.89 -30.49 3.73
CA ILE A 66 6.45 -30.67 3.89
C ILE A 66 5.85 -29.48 4.63
N LEU A 67 6.53 -28.99 5.67
CA LEU A 67 6.15 -27.77 6.39
C LEU A 67 6.09 -26.55 5.47
N GLU A 68 7.09 -26.38 4.61
CA GLU A 68 7.14 -25.30 3.62
C GLU A 68 5.96 -25.36 2.65
N ARG A 69 5.65 -26.56 2.13
CA ARG A 69 4.50 -26.76 1.22
C ARG A 69 3.18 -26.46 1.91
N ILE A 70 2.99 -26.96 3.14
CA ILE A 70 1.80 -26.67 3.94
C ILE A 70 1.69 -25.17 4.18
N PHE A 71 2.79 -24.51 4.56
CA PHE A 71 2.80 -23.09 4.84
C PHE A 71 2.40 -22.25 3.62
N ILE A 72 3.05 -22.49 2.48
CA ILE A 72 2.75 -21.79 1.21
C ILE A 72 1.31 -22.06 0.77
N ALA A 73 0.86 -23.33 0.81
CA ALA A 73 -0.51 -23.69 0.40
C ALA A 73 -1.58 -23.13 1.33
N SER A 74 -1.27 -22.98 2.62
CA SER A 74 -2.20 -22.43 3.61
C SER A 74 -2.36 -20.92 3.52
N GLN A 75 -1.39 -20.22 2.90
CA GLN A 75 -1.31 -18.75 2.83
C GLN A 75 -1.42 -18.05 4.20
N ASN A 76 -1.24 -18.79 5.30
CA ASN A 76 -1.47 -18.31 6.65
C ASN A 76 -0.16 -17.83 7.27
N LEU A 77 0.09 -16.52 7.19
CA LEU A 77 1.30 -15.87 7.70
C LEU A 77 1.47 -15.98 9.23
N PHE A 78 0.42 -16.38 9.96
CA PHE A 78 0.49 -16.62 11.41
C PHE A 78 1.04 -18.00 11.76
N LEU A 79 1.16 -18.94 10.81
CA LEU A 79 1.64 -20.30 11.07
C LEU A 79 3.02 -20.35 11.75
N PRO A 80 4.03 -19.57 11.32
CA PRO A 80 5.34 -19.55 11.99
C PRO A 80 5.25 -19.00 13.42
N LEU A 81 4.24 -18.19 13.75
CA LEU A 81 4.08 -17.57 15.07
C LEU A 81 3.48 -18.51 16.12
N VAL A 82 2.87 -19.63 15.69
CA VAL A 82 2.27 -20.62 16.60
C VAL A 82 3.31 -21.31 17.48
N ASN A 83 4.52 -21.53 16.96
CA ASN A 83 5.61 -22.21 17.67
C ASN A 83 6.97 -21.68 17.22
N ARG A 84 7.87 -21.41 18.17
CA ARG A 84 9.25 -20.98 17.91
C ARG A 84 10.03 -21.93 17.01
N GLU A 85 9.81 -23.24 17.11
CA GLU A 85 10.47 -24.20 16.22
C GLU A 85 9.99 -24.06 14.77
N LEU A 86 8.68 -23.84 14.58
CA LEU A 86 8.12 -23.57 13.25
C LEU A 86 8.64 -22.23 12.71
N TYR A 87 8.74 -21.21 13.57
CA TYR A 87 9.36 -19.94 13.20
C TYR A 87 10.76 -20.17 12.62
N HIS A 88 11.65 -20.87 13.33
CA HIS A 88 13.01 -21.10 12.86
C HIS A 88 13.05 -21.91 11.55
N LYS A 89 12.19 -22.92 11.39
CA LYS A 89 12.12 -23.72 10.15
C LYS A 89 11.55 -22.93 8.96
N LEU A 90 10.60 -22.03 9.21
CA LEU A 90 9.84 -21.31 8.17
C LEU A 90 10.36 -19.89 7.87
N SER A 91 11.31 -19.38 8.65
CA SER A 91 11.86 -18.02 8.49
C SER A 91 12.94 -17.90 7.42
N ASN A 92 13.22 -18.96 6.65
CA ASN A 92 14.20 -18.93 5.58
C ASN A 92 13.76 -17.95 4.48
N ASP A 93 14.70 -17.17 3.94
CA ASP A 93 14.42 -16.22 2.88
C ASP A 93 13.89 -16.90 1.61
N SER A 94 14.34 -18.12 1.30
CA SER A 94 13.81 -18.92 0.20
C SER A 94 12.29 -19.11 0.30
N ILE A 95 11.76 -19.30 1.51
CA ILE A 95 10.33 -19.48 1.78
C ILE A 95 9.61 -18.15 1.60
N LYS A 96 10.20 -17.04 2.05
CA LYS A 96 9.66 -15.69 1.86
C LYS A 96 9.54 -15.34 0.38
N TYR A 97 10.56 -15.63 -0.42
CA TYR A 97 10.50 -15.45 -1.89
C TYR A 97 9.35 -16.26 -2.50
N ARG A 98 9.15 -17.52 -2.04
CA ARG A 98 8.05 -18.36 -2.52
C ARG A 98 6.68 -17.87 -2.05
N LEU A 99 6.57 -17.28 -0.86
CA LEU A 99 5.33 -16.67 -0.38
C LEU A 99 4.96 -15.42 -1.16
N VAL A 100 5.93 -14.53 -1.43
CA VAL A 100 5.71 -13.38 -2.32
C VAL A 100 5.31 -13.87 -3.71
N GLY A 101 6.02 -14.86 -4.24
CA GLY A 101 5.63 -15.53 -5.48
C GLY A 101 4.19 -16.04 -5.41
N ALA A 102 3.80 -16.78 -4.38
CA ALA A 102 2.44 -17.30 -4.25
C ALA A 102 1.37 -16.20 -4.15
N ALA A 103 1.68 -15.06 -3.51
CA ALA A 103 0.74 -13.96 -3.34
C ALA A 103 0.56 -13.12 -4.61
N PHE A 104 1.64 -12.87 -5.34
CA PHE A 104 1.64 -11.95 -6.47
C PHE A 104 1.67 -12.65 -7.84
N ALA A 105 2.10 -13.91 -7.92
CA ALA A 105 2.20 -14.65 -9.18
C ALA A 105 0.89 -14.67 -9.98
N PRO A 106 -0.31 -14.85 -9.40
CA PRO A 106 -1.54 -14.81 -10.19
C PRO A 106 -1.76 -13.46 -10.88
N THR A 107 -1.51 -12.35 -10.17
CA THR A 107 -1.60 -10.99 -10.74
C THR A 107 -0.51 -10.78 -11.80
N TRP A 108 0.72 -11.23 -11.55
CA TRP A 108 1.78 -11.18 -12.54
C TRP A 108 1.48 -12.05 -13.76
N ASP A 109 0.97 -13.26 -13.58
CA ASP A 109 0.62 -14.18 -14.66
C ASP A 109 -0.45 -13.59 -15.58
N ALA A 110 -1.41 -12.84 -15.03
CA ALA A 110 -2.46 -12.20 -15.82
C ALA A 110 -1.99 -10.93 -16.54
N TYR A 111 -1.16 -10.12 -15.90
CA TYR A 111 -0.91 -8.73 -16.34
C TYR A 111 0.54 -8.40 -16.64
N TYR A 112 1.44 -9.38 -16.59
CA TYR A 112 2.84 -9.17 -16.91
C TYR A 112 3.02 -8.63 -18.33
N GLY A 113 3.54 -7.40 -18.40
CA GLY A 113 3.80 -6.69 -19.65
C GLY A 113 2.59 -6.03 -20.28
N CYS A 114 1.42 -6.12 -19.66
CA CYS A 114 0.25 -5.36 -20.04
C CYS A 114 0.34 -3.95 -19.45
N ASP A 115 -0.03 -2.95 -20.24
CA ASP A 115 -0.34 -1.64 -19.67
C ASP A 115 -1.73 -1.70 -19.04
N ASN A 116 -1.89 -1.03 -17.90
CA ASN A 116 -3.19 -0.81 -17.30
C ASN A 116 -4.22 -0.34 -18.36
N PHE A 117 -3.85 0.58 -19.25
CA PHE A 117 -4.72 1.06 -20.33
C PHE A 117 -5.19 -0.03 -21.31
N GLU A 118 -4.43 -1.10 -21.49
CA GLU A 118 -4.81 -2.24 -22.33
C GLU A 118 -5.79 -3.17 -21.60
N VAL A 119 -5.69 -3.23 -20.27
CA VAL A 119 -6.56 -4.03 -19.41
C VAL A 119 -7.88 -3.29 -19.11
N VAL A 120 -7.87 -1.94 -19.13
CA VAL A 120 -9.04 -1.07 -18.98
C VAL A 120 -9.99 -1.21 -20.19
N SER A 121 -10.72 -2.32 -20.24
CA SER A 121 -11.69 -2.58 -21.32
C SER A 121 -13.04 -1.90 -21.09
N TYR A 122 -13.34 -1.42 -19.87
CA TYR A 122 -14.62 -0.79 -19.53
C TYR A 122 -14.54 0.18 -18.34
N ASP A 123 -15.59 1.00 -18.22
CA ASP A 123 -15.75 2.01 -17.16
C ASP A 123 -15.97 1.38 -15.78
N GLY A 124 -15.32 1.92 -14.75
CA GLY A 124 -15.44 1.42 -13.37
C GLY A 124 -14.65 0.15 -13.03
N TRP A 125 -13.78 -0.35 -13.92
CA TRP A 125 -12.98 -1.56 -13.69
C TRP A 125 -12.13 -1.50 -12.41
N GLN A 126 -11.69 -0.31 -11.96
CA GLN A 126 -10.95 -0.13 -10.70
C GLN A 126 -11.77 -0.53 -9.47
N SER A 127 -13.10 -0.42 -9.58
CA SER A 127 -14.04 -0.86 -8.56
C SER A 127 -14.46 -2.32 -8.75
N ASP A 128 -14.17 -2.92 -9.91
CA ASP A 128 -14.46 -4.33 -10.20
C ASP A 128 -13.26 -5.20 -9.82
N VAL A 129 -12.93 -5.13 -8.53
CA VAL A 129 -11.80 -5.82 -7.89
C VAL A 129 -11.92 -7.34 -8.07
N GLU A 130 -13.13 -7.87 -8.24
CA GLU A 130 -13.41 -9.31 -8.41
C GLU A 130 -12.98 -9.87 -9.76
N ARG A 131 -12.89 -9.03 -10.80
CA ARG A 131 -12.45 -9.47 -12.14
C ARG A 131 -10.94 -9.43 -12.33
N ILE A 132 -10.23 -8.81 -11.40
CA ILE A 132 -8.78 -8.72 -11.47
C ILE A 132 -8.20 -10.02 -10.91
N GLU A 133 -7.27 -10.64 -11.64
CA GLU A 133 -6.64 -11.87 -11.16
C GLU A 133 -5.70 -11.58 -9.98
N GLY A 134 -5.85 -12.38 -8.92
CA GLY A 134 -5.04 -12.31 -7.71
C GLY A 134 -5.86 -12.34 -6.43
N ASP A 135 -5.15 -12.50 -5.31
CA ASP A 135 -5.74 -12.39 -3.98
C ASP A 135 -5.26 -11.10 -3.31
N ALA A 136 -6.12 -10.09 -3.35
CA ALA A 136 -5.89 -8.80 -2.71
C ALA A 136 -5.60 -8.92 -1.21
N THR A 137 -6.28 -9.83 -0.51
CA THR A 137 -6.17 -10.01 0.94
C THR A 137 -4.82 -10.63 1.29
N PHE A 138 -4.41 -11.64 0.52
CA PHE A 138 -3.12 -12.27 0.73
C PHE A 138 -1.96 -11.33 0.37
N GLN A 139 -2.05 -10.58 -0.74
CA GLN A 139 -1.06 -9.54 -1.06
C GLN A 139 -0.96 -8.49 0.05
N SER A 140 -2.10 -7.99 0.55
CA SER A 140 -2.14 -7.05 1.68
C SER A 140 -1.42 -7.60 2.92
N SER A 141 -1.67 -8.87 3.24
CA SER A 141 -1.08 -9.54 4.40
C SER A 141 0.44 -9.69 4.25
N VAL A 142 0.92 -10.00 3.04
CA VAL A 142 2.36 -10.06 2.74
C VAL A 142 2.97 -8.67 2.82
N LEU A 143 2.33 -7.63 2.28
CA LEU A 143 2.82 -6.25 2.34
C LEU A 143 2.87 -5.70 3.77
N ALA A 144 1.98 -6.12 4.65
CA ALA A 144 2.01 -5.76 6.06
C ALA A 144 3.21 -6.37 6.82
N CYS A 145 3.83 -7.44 6.29
CA CYS A 145 4.96 -8.06 6.95
C CYS A 145 6.23 -7.19 6.91
N SER A 146 6.89 -7.07 8.06
CA SER A 146 8.14 -6.27 8.20
C SER A 146 9.31 -6.81 7.36
N TRP A 147 9.30 -8.09 7.02
CA TRP A 147 10.31 -8.72 6.17
C TRP A 147 10.08 -8.47 4.67
N ALA A 148 8.86 -8.10 4.26
CA ALA A 148 8.46 -7.93 2.85
C ALA A 148 8.89 -6.56 2.31
N LYS A 149 10.18 -6.25 2.45
CA LYS A 149 10.80 -5.00 1.99
C LYS A 149 10.93 -4.98 0.47
N LEU A 150 11.05 -3.78 -0.09
CA LEU A 150 11.15 -3.57 -1.53
C LEU A 150 12.24 -4.44 -2.21
N PRO A 151 13.47 -4.57 -1.67
CA PRO A 151 14.47 -5.44 -2.30
C PRO A 151 14.02 -6.91 -2.45
N MET A 152 13.31 -7.44 -1.45
CA MET A 152 12.79 -8.81 -1.47
C MET A 152 11.63 -8.96 -2.45
N LEU A 153 10.74 -7.97 -2.51
CA LEU A 153 9.62 -7.96 -3.45
C LEU A 153 10.15 -7.97 -4.90
N LEU A 154 11.11 -7.09 -5.21
CA LEU A 154 11.72 -7.02 -6.53
C LEU A 154 12.48 -8.29 -6.90
N SER A 155 13.27 -8.84 -5.97
CA SER A 155 13.99 -10.09 -6.21
C SER A 155 13.07 -11.29 -6.37
N SER A 156 11.94 -11.33 -5.65
CA SER A 156 10.88 -12.32 -5.88
C SER A 156 10.31 -12.21 -7.29
N PHE A 157 10.07 -10.97 -7.75
CA PHE A 157 9.56 -10.74 -9.08
C PHE A 157 10.58 -11.14 -10.15
N ASP A 158 11.86 -10.78 -10.02
CA ASP A 158 12.93 -11.23 -10.93
C ASP A 158 13.06 -12.77 -11.00
N VAL A 159 12.84 -13.48 -9.88
CA VAL A 159 12.79 -14.95 -9.87
C VAL A 159 11.56 -15.44 -10.64
N TRP A 160 10.40 -14.85 -10.41
CA TRP A 160 9.18 -15.23 -11.11
C TRP A 160 9.31 -15.01 -12.62
N ILE A 161 9.89 -13.87 -13.05
CA ILE A 161 10.15 -13.53 -14.45
C ILE A 161 10.95 -14.64 -15.12
N ARG A 162 12.11 -14.98 -14.56
CA ARG A 162 13.00 -16.04 -15.11
C ARG A 162 12.31 -17.39 -15.27
N GLN A 163 11.29 -17.67 -14.46
CA GLN A 163 10.57 -18.93 -14.44
C GLN A 163 9.36 -18.93 -15.39
N HIS A 164 8.57 -17.85 -15.43
CA HIS A 164 7.23 -17.82 -16.04
C HIS A 164 7.13 -16.90 -17.26
N SER A 165 8.10 -16.00 -17.49
CA SER A 165 8.03 -15.05 -18.60
C SER A 165 8.44 -15.63 -19.95
N ARG A 166 8.81 -16.92 -20.03
CA ARG A 166 9.29 -17.53 -21.28
C ARG A 166 8.22 -17.43 -22.38
N GLY A 167 8.58 -16.80 -23.50
CA GLY A 167 7.68 -16.57 -24.63
C GLY A 167 6.68 -15.42 -24.44
N ARG A 168 6.75 -14.70 -23.31
CA ARG A 168 6.00 -13.46 -23.10
C ARG A 168 6.96 -12.29 -23.27
N VAL A 169 6.67 -11.41 -24.20
CA VAL A 169 7.41 -10.16 -24.31
C VAL A 169 7.09 -9.37 -23.04
N TYR A 170 8.13 -9.05 -22.25
CA TYR A 170 7.90 -8.34 -20.99
C TYR A 170 7.24 -6.98 -21.22
N PHE A 171 7.36 -6.41 -22.41
CA PHE A 171 6.67 -5.20 -22.81
C PHE A 171 6.33 -5.22 -24.29
N ARG A 172 5.04 -5.26 -24.61
CA ARG A 172 4.59 -4.54 -25.81
C ARG A 172 4.48 -3.09 -25.36
N ILE A 173 5.27 -2.18 -25.92
CA ILE A 173 5.02 -0.76 -25.66
C ILE A 173 3.65 -0.48 -26.29
N PRO A 174 2.63 -0.07 -25.53
CA PRO A 174 1.38 0.37 -26.14
C PRO A 174 1.74 1.55 -27.06
N GLU A 175 1.18 1.65 -28.26
CA GLU A 175 1.52 2.73 -29.22
C GLU A 175 1.49 4.13 -28.57
N LEU A 176 0.57 4.33 -27.61
CA LEU A 176 0.45 5.52 -26.77
C LEU A 176 1.71 5.89 -25.96
N LYS A 177 2.55 4.91 -25.58
CA LYS A 177 3.81 5.13 -24.86
C LYS A 177 4.96 5.39 -25.85
N GLN A 178 4.94 4.81 -27.06
CA GLN A 178 5.88 5.21 -28.13
C GLN A 178 5.65 6.67 -28.53
N ASP A 179 4.41 7.09 -28.75
CA ASP A 179 4.09 8.47 -29.09
C ASP A 179 4.39 9.46 -27.95
N ARG A 180 4.32 9.02 -26.69
CA ARG A 180 4.75 9.82 -25.53
C ARG A 180 6.27 9.92 -25.39
N LEU A 181 7.00 8.84 -25.66
CA LEU A 181 8.47 8.87 -25.75
C LEU A 181 8.94 9.80 -26.88
N LYS A 182 8.16 9.91 -27.97
CA LYS A 182 8.40 10.91 -29.04
C LYS A 182 8.16 12.37 -28.58
N MET A 183 7.30 12.63 -27.59
CA MET A 183 7.06 13.99 -27.06
C MET A 183 8.18 14.45 -26.10
N PHE A 184 8.85 13.52 -25.42
CA PHE A 184 9.99 13.80 -24.55
C PHE A 184 11.17 12.89 -24.92
N PRO A 185 11.77 13.06 -26.12
CA PRO A 185 12.91 12.25 -26.51
C PRO A 185 14.06 12.58 -25.56
N GLN A 186 14.51 11.58 -24.81
CA GLN A 186 15.77 11.63 -24.08
C GLN A 186 16.78 10.82 -24.90
N PRO A 187 17.62 11.48 -25.74
CA PRO A 187 18.64 10.78 -26.51
C PRO A 187 19.57 9.99 -25.59
N GLY A 188 19.70 8.70 -25.83
CA GLY A 188 20.47 7.76 -25.00
C GLY A 188 19.70 7.17 -23.81
N SER A 189 18.39 7.40 -23.71
CA SER A 189 17.57 6.78 -22.66
C SER A 189 17.55 5.25 -22.80
N LEU A 190 17.43 4.56 -21.68
CA LEU A 190 17.32 3.10 -21.66
C LEU A 190 16.10 2.60 -22.45
N TYR A 191 15.03 3.40 -22.56
CA TYR A 191 13.89 3.05 -23.41
C TYR A 191 14.20 3.16 -24.91
N GLU A 192 15.12 4.03 -25.33
CA GLU A 192 15.60 4.07 -26.72
C GLU A 192 16.45 2.82 -27.03
N ARG A 193 17.34 2.43 -26.11
CA ARG A 193 18.23 1.28 -26.31
C ARG A 193 17.55 -0.08 -26.16
N ALA A 194 16.60 -0.22 -25.25
CA ALA A 194 15.91 -1.49 -25.03
C ALA A 194 14.69 -1.69 -25.96
N TYR A 195 14.28 -0.67 -26.72
CA TYR A 195 12.99 -0.72 -27.44
C TYR A 195 12.93 -0.05 -28.82
N ILE A 196 13.96 0.64 -29.31
CA ILE A 196 14.00 1.20 -30.68
C ILE A 196 14.90 0.35 -31.60
N ASP A 197 15.63 -0.62 -31.05
CA ASP A 197 16.40 -1.54 -31.87
C ASP A 197 15.47 -2.59 -32.49
N ASP A 198 14.91 -2.27 -33.65
CA ASP A 198 14.20 -3.17 -34.57
C ASP A 198 15.14 -4.25 -35.16
N THR A 199 16.42 -4.29 -34.75
CA THR A 199 17.26 -5.41 -35.10
C THR A 199 16.74 -6.64 -34.35
N ASP A 200 16.35 -7.66 -35.11
CA ASP A 200 15.94 -9.02 -34.70
C ASP A 200 17.02 -9.77 -33.86
N ASP A 201 17.96 -9.04 -33.26
CA ASP A 201 18.95 -9.63 -32.40
C ASP A 201 18.27 -10.02 -31.09
N ASP A 202 18.17 -11.34 -30.88
CA ASP A 202 17.59 -12.06 -29.73
C ASP A 202 18.27 -11.70 -28.37
N THR A 203 19.09 -10.64 -28.38
CA THR A 203 19.79 -10.04 -27.25
C THR A 203 18.99 -8.96 -26.55
N SER A 204 17.66 -8.86 -26.81
CA SER A 204 16.73 -8.00 -26.07
C SER A 204 17.09 -8.03 -24.58
N SER A 205 17.73 -6.94 -24.15
CA SER A 205 18.47 -6.90 -22.90
C SER A 205 17.51 -7.26 -21.77
N VAL A 206 17.83 -8.32 -21.03
CA VAL A 206 17.04 -8.82 -19.90
C VAL A 206 17.14 -7.79 -18.76
N MET A 207 16.44 -6.67 -18.93
CA MET A 207 16.37 -5.61 -17.95
C MET A 207 15.72 -6.16 -16.68
N THR A 208 16.41 -6.05 -15.57
CA THR A 208 15.88 -6.47 -14.27
C THR A 208 14.76 -5.53 -13.82
N MET A 209 13.85 -6.02 -12.97
CA MET A 209 12.80 -5.18 -12.38
C MET A 209 13.37 -3.99 -11.63
N ARG A 210 14.53 -4.18 -11.02
CA ARG A 210 15.22 -3.14 -10.26
C ARG A 210 15.68 -2.01 -11.15
N GLU A 211 16.31 -2.31 -12.28
CA GLU A 211 16.75 -1.30 -13.25
C GLU A 211 15.56 -0.53 -13.81
N LYS A 212 14.47 -1.23 -14.10
CA LYS A 212 13.24 -0.62 -14.60
C LYS A 212 12.61 0.31 -13.57
N LEU A 213 12.49 -0.14 -12.32
CA LEU A 213 11.94 0.68 -11.25
C LEU A 213 12.83 1.92 -11.02
N ALA A 214 14.15 1.76 -11.03
CA ALA A 214 15.08 2.87 -10.89
C ALA A 214 14.93 3.88 -12.04
N PHE A 215 14.72 3.40 -13.27
CA PHE A 215 14.46 4.26 -14.41
C PHE A 215 13.14 5.02 -14.29
N ASP A 216 12.05 4.34 -13.94
CA ASP A 216 10.75 4.97 -13.77
C ASP A 216 10.76 5.98 -12.60
N LEU A 217 11.51 5.66 -11.54
CA LEU A 217 11.74 6.57 -10.42
C LEU A 217 12.52 7.82 -10.88
N ALA A 218 13.58 7.65 -11.66
CA ALA A 218 14.35 8.79 -12.19
C ALA A 218 13.46 9.71 -13.05
N ASN A 219 12.56 9.16 -13.86
CA ASN A 219 11.58 9.94 -14.62
C ASN A 219 10.55 10.64 -13.73
N PHE A 220 10.05 9.95 -12.72
CA PHE A 220 9.16 10.54 -11.72
C PHE A 220 9.82 11.73 -11.03
N GLU A 221 11.07 11.57 -10.62
CA GLU A 221 11.86 12.64 -10.02
C GLU A 221 12.13 13.77 -11.00
N ALA A 222 12.41 13.47 -12.27
CA ALA A 222 12.57 14.48 -13.31
C ALA A 222 11.26 15.26 -13.51
N LEU A 223 10.10 14.62 -13.57
CA LEU A 223 8.80 15.29 -13.71
C LEU A 223 8.47 16.20 -12.51
N ILE A 224 8.92 15.81 -11.31
CA ILE A 224 8.80 16.66 -10.13
C ILE A 224 9.81 17.83 -10.19
N SER A 225 11.02 17.58 -10.67
CA SER A 225 12.16 18.52 -10.63
C SER A 225 12.25 19.50 -11.80
N TYR A 226 11.87 19.11 -13.02
CA TYR A 226 11.96 19.92 -14.26
C TYR A 226 11.18 21.25 -14.15
N SER A 227 10.18 21.21 -13.28
CA SER A 227 9.44 22.31 -12.69
C SER A 227 10.26 23.49 -12.15
N SER A 228 11.51 23.25 -11.71
CA SER A 228 12.32 24.25 -11.01
C SER A 228 13.36 24.97 -11.90
N SER A 229 13.62 24.49 -13.12
CA SER A 229 14.74 24.96 -13.96
C SER A 229 14.32 25.66 -15.26
N ALA A 230 13.03 25.71 -15.59
CA ALA A 230 12.57 26.46 -16.75
C ALA A 230 12.70 27.97 -16.49
N THR A 231 13.69 28.59 -17.14
CA THR A 231 14.08 30.01 -17.00
C THR A 231 12.98 31.04 -17.29
N ASN A 232 11.81 30.59 -17.77
CA ASN A 232 10.67 31.44 -18.12
C ASN A 232 9.44 31.24 -17.21
N ILE A 233 9.50 30.32 -16.24
CA ILE A 233 8.42 30.15 -15.25
C ILE A 233 8.80 30.98 -14.02
N PRO A 234 7.91 31.86 -13.52
CA PRO A 234 8.19 32.65 -12.33
C PRO A 234 8.66 31.75 -11.17
N PRO A 235 9.75 32.11 -10.46
CA PRO A 235 10.20 31.35 -9.30
C PRO A 235 9.02 31.23 -8.31
N GLY A 236 8.64 29.99 -7.99
CA GLY A 236 7.56 29.72 -7.05
C GLY A 236 6.43 28.80 -7.54
N GLN A 237 6.45 28.35 -8.80
CA GLN A 237 5.45 27.38 -9.29
C GLN A 237 6.07 25.98 -9.46
N LEU A 238 5.64 25.02 -8.65
CA LEU A 238 5.85 23.59 -8.90
C LEU A 238 4.54 23.03 -9.51
N PRO A 239 4.52 22.58 -10.77
CA PRO A 239 3.37 22.02 -11.45
C PRO A 239 3.01 20.61 -10.94
N LEU A 240 2.95 20.38 -9.61
CA LEU A 240 2.19 19.25 -9.03
C LEU A 240 0.75 19.25 -9.59
N ARG A 241 0.24 20.43 -9.90
CA ARG A 241 -1.07 20.68 -10.51
C ARG A 241 -1.15 20.32 -12.00
N GLU A 242 -0.20 20.79 -12.81
CA GLU A 242 -0.28 20.66 -14.28
C GLU A 242 0.23 19.29 -14.77
N ASN A 243 1.12 18.66 -14.00
CA ASN A 243 1.72 17.37 -14.36
C ASN A 243 0.91 16.16 -13.88
N MET A 244 -0.32 16.33 -13.36
CA MET A 244 -1.12 15.20 -12.88
C MET A 244 -1.40 14.14 -13.95
N TYR A 245 -1.76 14.57 -15.16
CA TYR A 245 -2.03 13.63 -16.26
C TYR A 245 -0.76 12.87 -16.65
N PRO A 246 0.40 13.52 -16.91
CA PRO A 246 1.67 12.82 -17.13
C PRO A 246 2.06 11.87 -15.99
N LEU A 247 1.97 12.33 -14.74
CA LEU A 247 2.34 11.52 -13.57
C LEU A 247 1.44 10.29 -13.42
N ARG A 248 0.12 10.46 -13.51
CA ARG A 248 -0.83 9.35 -13.45
C ARG A 248 -0.70 8.42 -14.66
N ALA A 249 -0.40 8.97 -15.83
CA ALA A 249 -0.19 8.19 -17.04
C ALA A 249 1.17 7.49 -17.09
N MET A 250 2.15 7.90 -16.29
CA MET A 250 3.43 7.23 -16.10
C MET A 250 3.36 6.19 -14.97
N LEU A 251 2.75 6.55 -13.84
CA LEU A 251 2.62 5.68 -12.68
C LEU A 251 1.54 4.63 -12.87
N GLY A 252 0.39 4.99 -13.43
CA GLY A 252 -0.76 4.10 -13.57
C GLY A 252 -0.66 3.09 -14.71
N MET A 253 0.54 2.74 -15.19
CA MET A 253 0.73 1.88 -16.36
C MET A 253 0.87 0.40 -16.03
N HIS A 254 1.04 -0.01 -14.77
CA HIS A 254 1.32 -1.41 -14.47
C HIS A 254 0.33 -1.97 -13.45
N LEU A 255 -0.03 -3.23 -13.65
CA LEU A 255 -0.81 -4.05 -12.72
C LEU A 255 0.10 -5.12 -12.13
N GLU A 256 1.16 -4.68 -11.45
CA GLU A 256 2.10 -5.54 -10.72
C GLU A 256 1.57 -5.90 -9.32
N VAL A 257 0.60 -5.14 -8.83
CA VAL A 257 -0.05 -5.29 -7.52
C VAL A 257 -1.55 -5.20 -7.72
N HIS A 258 -2.29 -6.06 -7.04
CA HIS A 258 -3.75 -6.04 -7.13
C HIS A 258 -4.30 -4.69 -6.64
N PRO A 259 -5.22 -4.01 -7.37
CA PRO A 259 -5.72 -2.70 -6.95
C PRO A 259 -6.47 -2.69 -5.62
N GLY A 260 -7.05 -3.84 -5.25
CA GLY A 260 -7.66 -4.07 -3.92
C GLY A 260 -6.66 -4.36 -2.80
N ALA A 261 -5.36 -4.51 -3.09
CA ALA A 261 -4.36 -4.73 -2.06
C ALA A 261 -4.17 -3.45 -1.22
N ARG A 262 -4.16 -3.62 0.10
CA ARG A 262 -4.00 -2.53 1.06
C ARG A 262 -2.56 -2.06 1.10
N ILE A 263 -2.39 -0.75 1.00
CA ILE A 263 -1.09 -0.11 1.21
C ILE A 263 -0.76 -0.18 2.71
N PRO A 264 0.44 -0.65 3.12
CA PRO A 264 0.82 -0.64 4.53
C PRO A 264 0.68 0.75 5.16
N LEU A 265 0.01 0.82 6.32
CA LEU A 265 -0.37 2.10 6.95
C LEU A 265 0.85 2.96 7.29
N ASP A 266 1.97 2.33 7.65
CA ASP A 266 3.23 2.99 7.98
C ASP A 266 3.86 3.75 6.80
N LEU A 267 3.53 3.38 5.55
CA LEU A 267 3.90 4.10 4.34
C LEU A 267 3.03 5.35 4.12
N LEU A 268 1.80 5.33 4.64
CA LEU A 268 0.84 6.43 4.52
C LEU A 268 0.88 7.40 5.70
N SER A 269 1.25 6.96 6.90
CA SER A 269 1.27 7.81 8.10
C SER A 269 2.66 8.27 8.52
N GLY A 270 3.72 7.66 8.00
CA GLY A 270 5.08 7.84 8.50
C GLY A 270 5.35 7.00 9.77
N PRO A 271 6.39 7.32 10.56
CA PRO A 271 7.30 8.44 10.39
C PRO A 271 8.15 8.31 9.12
N PHE A 272 8.57 9.47 8.57
CA PHE A 272 9.45 9.58 7.39
C PHE A 272 10.86 10.08 7.74
N GLU A 273 11.09 10.37 9.02
CA GLU A 273 12.37 10.77 9.58
C GLU A 273 12.57 9.95 10.85
N SER A 274 13.81 9.53 11.13
CA SER A 274 14.16 8.87 12.39
C SER A 274 14.18 9.89 13.54
N ASP A 275 14.21 9.39 14.78
CA ASP A 275 14.32 10.24 15.97
C ASP A 275 15.59 11.11 15.96
N ASP A 276 16.65 10.66 15.28
CA ASP A 276 17.92 11.37 15.11
C ASP A 276 17.90 12.39 13.95
N GLY A 277 16.80 12.49 13.20
CA GLY A 277 16.67 13.38 12.05
C GLY A 277 17.12 12.76 10.71
N ALA A 278 17.59 11.51 10.68
CA ALA A 278 17.97 10.87 9.42
C ALA A 278 16.74 10.51 8.58
N ILE A 279 16.79 10.78 7.26
CA ILE A 279 15.70 10.58 6.31
C ILE A 279 15.73 9.24 5.55
N ASP A 280 16.70 8.37 5.83
CA ASP A 280 16.89 7.10 5.11
C ASP A 280 15.64 6.22 5.15
N ILE A 281 14.97 6.17 6.30
CA ILE A 281 13.71 5.43 6.49
C ILE A 281 12.61 6.02 5.61
N GLY A 282 12.51 7.35 5.53
CA GLY A 282 11.55 8.02 4.66
C GLY A 282 11.79 7.71 3.19
N THR A 283 13.05 7.66 2.77
CA THR A 283 13.45 7.30 1.40
C THR A 283 13.09 5.84 1.09
N GLU A 284 13.36 4.89 1.99
CA GLU A 284 12.95 3.47 1.83
C GLU A 284 11.43 3.36 1.67
N LYS A 285 10.67 4.04 2.54
CA LYS A 285 9.20 4.06 2.49
C LYS A 285 8.68 4.72 1.22
N MET A 286 9.28 5.81 0.78
CA MET A 286 8.91 6.50 -0.46
C MET A 286 9.12 5.61 -1.68
N HIS A 287 10.26 4.91 -1.80
CA HIS A 287 10.49 3.96 -2.90
C HIS A 287 9.49 2.80 -2.88
N ARG A 288 9.15 2.30 -1.69
CA ARG A 288 8.16 1.22 -1.54
C ARG A 288 6.77 1.69 -1.94
N LEU A 289 6.36 2.88 -1.50
CA LEU A 289 5.10 3.49 -1.87
C LEU A 289 5.04 3.78 -3.38
N PHE A 290 6.12 4.30 -3.94
CA PHE A 290 6.26 4.51 -5.39
C PHE A 290 6.01 3.21 -6.15
N TRP A 291 6.67 2.11 -5.78
CA TRP A 291 6.47 0.80 -6.41
C TRP A 291 5.01 0.33 -6.30
N LEU A 292 4.36 0.48 -5.14
CA LEU A 292 2.96 0.11 -4.94
C LEU A 292 2.01 0.91 -5.84
N VAL A 293 2.13 2.24 -5.82
CA VAL A 293 1.32 3.16 -6.63
C VAL A 293 1.52 2.87 -8.11
N ARG A 294 2.78 2.69 -8.51
CA ARG A 294 3.19 2.37 -9.87
C ARG A 294 2.69 0.99 -10.32
N GLY A 295 2.60 0.05 -9.39
CA GLY A 295 2.08 -1.30 -9.61
C GLY A 295 0.55 -1.41 -9.61
N GLY A 296 -0.17 -0.29 -9.44
CA GLY A 296 -1.64 -0.26 -9.50
C GLY A 296 -2.35 -0.31 -8.15
N SER A 297 -1.62 -0.22 -7.03
CA SER A 297 -2.25 -0.14 -5.71
C SER A 297 -3.06 1.15 -5.54
N CYS A 298 -4.25 1.02 -4.97
CA CYS A 298 -5.14 2.13 -4.65
C CYS A 298 -5.39 2.23 -3.14
N LEU A 299 -5.87 3.38 -2.68
CA LEU A 299 -6.37 3.51 -1.32
C LEU A 299 -7.68 2.74 -1.18
N GLN A 300 -7.76 1.91 -0.15
CA GLN A 300 -8.98 1.17 0.19
C GLN A 300 -9.89 1.98 1.10
N GLU A 301 -11.18 1.61 1.16
CA GLU A 301 -12.19 2.32 1.96
C GLU A 301 -11.87 2.35 3.46
N ASP A 302 -11.14 1.33 3.96
CA ASP A 302 -10.73 1.22 5.36
C ASP A 302 -9.43 1.99 5.68
N GLN A 303 -8.76 2.54 4.68
CA GLN A 303 -7.59 3.39 4.85
C GLN A 303 -8.11 4.82 5.00
N THR A 304 -8.44 5.20 6.23
CA THR A 304 -9.20 6.40 6.55
C THR A 304 -8.39 7.70 6.43
N TRP A 305 -9.09 8.82 6.31
CA TRP A 305 -8.45 10.13 6.06
C TRP A 305 -7.56 10.53 7.23
N GLU A 306 -7.79 9.99 8.42
CA GLU A 306 -6.99 10.16 9.61
C GLU A 306 -5.54 9.70 9.37
N VAL A 307 -5.36 8.54 8.71
CA VAL A 307 -4.04 7.96 8.42
C VAL A 307 -3.29 8.85 7.43
N THR A 308 -3.93 9.20 6.31
CA THR A 308 -3.29 10.01 5.26
C THR A 308 -3.11 11.46 5.70
N ARG A 309 -3.96 11.99 6.60
CA ARG A 309 -3.75 13.28 7.25
C ARG A 309 -2.55 13.26 8.19
N GLU A 310 -2.35 12.17 8.92
CA GLU A 310 -1.16 12.06 9.76
C GLU A 310 0.11 12.04 8.92
N GLY A 311 0.15 11.26 7.84
CA GLY A 311 1.27 11.29 6.89
C GLY A 311 1.49 12.66 6.28
N PHE A 312 0.41 13.35 5.90
CA PHE A 312 0.50 14.72 5.39
C PHE A 312 1.15 15.67 6.41
N LYS A 313 0.79 15.59 7.70
CA LYS A 313 1.46 16.41 8.73
C LYS A 313 2.95 16.09 8.83
N GLN A 314 3.33 14.82 8.77
CA GLN A 314 4.74 14.41 8.80
C GLN A 314 5.49 14.97 7.58
N ILE A 315 4.87 14.96 6.40
CA ILE A 315 5.39 15.58 5.19
C ILE A 315 5.57 17.09 5.38
N ILE A 316 4.58 17.79 5.96
CA ILE A 316 4.71 19.22 6.25
C ILE A 316 5.84 19.49 7.26
N ARG A 317 6.05 18.61 8.25
CA ARG A 317 7.19 18.72 9.18
C ARG A 317 8.53 18.63 8.45
N LEU A 318 8.69 17.71 7.49
CA LEU A 318 9.91 17.63 6.66
C LEU A 318 10.23 18.96 5.95
N ILE A 319 9.19 19.70 5.54
CA ILE A 319 9.34 21.02 4.90
C ILE A 319 9.71 22.10 5.92
N GLN A 320 9.34 21.96 7.20
CA GLN A 320 9.55 22.98 8.24
C GLN A 320 10.93 22.94 8.89
N THR A 321 11.58 21.77 8.97
CA THR A 321 12.79 21.55 9.79
C THR A 321 13.96 22.47 9.41
N ASP A 322 13.95 23.06 8.22
CA ASP A 322 14.97 23.98 7.71
C ASP A 322 14.97 25.37 8.39
N ALA A 323 13.83 25.83 8.92
CA ALA A 323 13.69 27.18 9.48
C ALA A 323 14.22 27.32 10.91
N VAL A 324 14.23 26.23 11.69
CA VAL A 324 14.54 26.28 13.13
C VAL A 324 16.05 26.21 13.40
N LYS A 325 16.81 25.42 12.62
CA LYS A 325 18.25 25.24 12.86
C LYS A 325 19.10 26.44 12.44
N THR A 326 18.63 27.27 11.52
CA THR A 326 19.38 28.44 10.99
C THR A 326 19.47 29.61 11.98
N THR A 327 18.59 29.69 12.99
CA THR A 327 18.55 30.83 13.93
C THR A 327 19.40 30.64 15.20
N THR A 328 19.78 29.41 15.55
CA THR A 328 20.49 29.11 16.81
C THR A 328 22.02 29.16 16.74
N THR A 329 22.63 29.19 15.55
CA THR A 329 24.09 28.97 15.39
C THR A 329 24.91 30.26 15.21
N THR A 330 24.31 31.45 15.30
CA THR A 330 24.98 32.72 14.95
C THR A 330 25.83 33.35 16.07
N THR A 331 26.07 32.66 17.19
CA THR A 331 26.79 33.21 18.36
C THR A 331 27.99 32.37 18.81
N SER A 332 29.05 32.29 17.99
CA SER A 332 30.47 32.22 18.43
C SER A 332 31.40 31.97 17.24
N ALA A 333 31.88 33.03 16.60
CA ALA A 333 32.84 32.94 15.49
C ALA A 333 34.28 33.03 16.02
N LYS A 334 35.09 31.98 15.81
CA LYS A 334 36.54 32.15 15.73
C LYS A 334 37.34 31.15 14.87
N ASP A 335 36.74 30.11 14.31
CA ASP A 335 37.42 29.19 13.39
C ASP A 335 36.68 29.12 12.03
N THR A 336 37.24 29.76 11.01
CA THR A 336 36.50 30.23 9.81
C THR A 336 36.45 29.23 8.65
N GLU A 337 37.30 28.20 8.63
CA GLU A 337 37.35 27.24 7.50
C GLU A 337 36.39 26.05 7.71
N ASP A 338 36.30 25.50 8.92
CA ASP A 338 35.40 24.38 9.24
C ASP A 338 33.91 24.77 9.18
N ALA A 339 33.59 26.04 9.40
CA ALA A 339 32.20 26.54 9.40
C ALA A 339 31.52 26.49 8.01
N ASN A 340 32.30 26.62 6.93
CA ASN A 340 31.75 26.65 5.57
C ASN A 340 31.35 25.24 5.10
N GLU A 341 32.12 24.21 5.48
CA GLU A 341 31.82 22.81 5.14
C GLU A 341 30.57 22.31 5.85
N VAL A 342 30.41 22.62 7.14
CA VAL A 342 29.21 22.28 7.92
C VAL A 342 27.96 22.95 7.33
N THR A 343 28.05 24.22 6.94
CA THR A 343 26.92 24.95 6.33
C THR A 343 26.48 24.30 5.01
N LYS A 344 27.45 23.88 4.18
CA LYS A 344 27.17 23.19 2.92
C LYS A 344 26.48 21.83 3.13
N LEU A 345 26.95 21.05 4.11
CA LEU A 345 26.34 19.76 4.46
C LEU A 345 24.90 19.91 4.97
N MET A 346 24.65 20.89 5.85
CA MET A 346 23.30 21.17 6.34
C MET A 346 22.35 21.61 5.22
N SER A 347 22.82 22.43 4.28
CA SER A 347 22.03 22.85 3.13
C SER A 347 21.70 21.69 2.19
N ALA A 348 22.60 20.72 2.03
CA ALA A 348 22.36 19.55 1.20
C ALA A 348 21.32 18.62 1.82
N GLU A 349 21.39 18.41 3.14
CA GLU A 349 20.42 17.58 3.88
C GLU A 349 19.01 18.20 3.86
N ALA A 350 18.92 19.52 4.01
CA ALA A 350 17.68 20.29 3.83
C ALA A 350 17.08 20.10 2.42
N ASP A 351 17.92 20.17 1.39
CA ASP A 351 17.49 19.93 0.01
C ASP A 351 16.93 18.51 -0.20
N GLU A 352 17.56 17.50 0.40
CA GLU A 352 17.06 16.13 0.35
C GLU A 352 15.74 15.94 1.11
N ARG A 353 15.55 16.59 2.27
CA ARG A 353 14.25 16.62 2.98
C ARG A 353 13.15 17.22 2.11
N MET A 354 13.44 18.35 1.44
CA MET A 354 12.49 18.99 0.53
C MET A 354 12.14 18.10 -0.68
N LYS A 355 13.14 17.44 -1.28
CA LYS A 355 12.91 16.48 -2.37
C LYS A 355 12.04 15.31 -1.92
N LEU A 356 12.34 14.74 -0.75
CA LEU A 356 11.54 13.65 -0.18
C LEU A 356 10.09 14.07 0.05
N ALA A 357 9.86 15.25 0.63
CA ALA A 357 8.53 15.79 0.86
C ALA A 357 7.76 15.99 -0.47
N ALA A 358 8.41 16.56 -1.49
CA ALA A 358 7.80 16.74 -2.81
C ALA A 358 7.42 15.41 -3.47
N ARG A 359 8.30 14.39 -3.39
CA ARG A 359 8.03 13.03 -3.90
C ARG A 359 6.83 12.40 -3.19
N LEU A 360 6.76 12.48 -1.87
CA LEU A 360 5.63 11.94 -1.08
C LEU A 360 4.31 12.66 -1.39
N LEU A 361 4.32 13.99 -1.51
CA LEU A 361 3.13 14.78 -1.89
C LEU A 361 2.60 14.39 -3.27
N ALA A 362 3.50 14.19 -4.24
CA ALA A 362 3.14 13.74 -5.57
C ALA A 362 2.46 12.36 -5.52
N LEU A 363 3.01 11.41 -4.74
CA LEU A 363 2.38 10.08 -4.57
C LEU A 363 1.02 10.17 -3.88
N PHE A 364 0.87 10.98 -2.84
CA PHE A 364 -0.41 11.19 -2.16
C PHE A 364 -1.45 11.79 -3.10
N ASN A 365 -1.03 12.72 -3.97
CA ASN A 365 -1.91 13.28 -4.98
C ASN A 365 -2.33 12.23 -6.02
N VAL A 366 -1.41 11.37 -6.47
CA VAL A 366 -1.70 10.29 -7.43
C VAL A 366 -2.65 9.24 -6.82
N LEU A 367 -2.51 8.95 -5.53
CA LEU A 367 -3.43 8.11 -4.76
C LEU A 367 -4.81 8.75 -4.55
N GLY A 368 -5.00 10.01 -4.94
CA GLY A 368 -6.26 10.72 -4.76
C GLY A 368 -6.54 11.12 -3.31
N VAL A 369 -5.51 11.20 -2.44
CA VAL A 369 -5.67 11.58 -1.02
C VAL A 369 -6.44 12.90 -0.87
N PHE A 370 -6.15 13.85 -1.75
CA PHE A 370 -6.75 15.18 -1.68
C PHE A 370 -8.07 15.28 -2.45
N GLU A 371 -8.53 14.21 -3.11
CA GLU A 371 -9.80 14.23 -3.84
C GLU A 371 -10.98 14.29 -2.85
N PRO A 372 -11.80 15.36 -2.87
CA PRO A 372 -12.84 15.59 -1.84
C PRO A 372 -13.95 14.53 -1.85
N GLN A 373 -14.11 13.87 -2.99
CA GLN A 373 -15.15 12.87 -3.22
C GLN A 373 -14.73 11.48 -2.75
N LEU A 374 -13.42 11.23 -2.71
CA LEU A 374 -12.87 9.91 -2.39
C LEU A 374 -12.46 9.81 -0.93
N HIS A 375 -11.77 10.82 -0.39
CA HIS A 375 -11.01 10.56 0.82
C HIS A 375 -11.14 11.63 1.91
N TRP A 376 -10.68 12.86 1.67
CA TRP A 376 -10.66 13.88 2.71
C TRP A 376 -11.98 14.65 2.79
N PRO A 377 -12.64 14.69 3.96
CA PRO A 377 -13.76 15.58 4.17
C PRO A 377 -13.37 17.04 3.94
N ARG A 378 -14.28 17.85 3.39
CA ARG A 378 -14.05 19.28 3.07
C ARG A 378 -13.46 20.07 4.25
N TYR A 379 -13.94 19.83 5.47
CA TYR A 379 -13.45 20.53 6.66
C TYR A 379 -11.99 20.17 6.99
N ILE A 380 -11.56 18.95 6.72
CA ILE A 380 -10.16 18.53 6.88
C ILE A 380 -9.28 19.28 5.90
N VAL A 381 -9.66 19.31 4.63
CA VAL A 381 -8.94 20.08 3.59
C VAL A 381 -8.83 21.55 3.98
N GLN A 382 -9.90 22.18 4.48
CA GLN A 382 -9.89 23.56 4.96
C GLN A 382 -8.92 23.78 6.13
N THR A 383 -8.93 22.89 7.14
CA THR A 383 -8.01 23.02 8.28
C THR A 383 -6.56 22.81 7.87
N SER A 384 -6.27 21.85 6.99
CA SER A 384 -4.93 21.62 6.45
C SER A 384 -4.47 22.80 5.59
N LEU A 385 -5.36 23.40 4.79
CA LEU A 385 -5.06 24.60 4.01
C LEU A 385 -4.73 25.79 4.91
N ALA A 386 -5.48 25.98 6.00
CA ALA A 386 -5.20 27.05 6.97
C ALA A 386 -3.84 26.84 7.65
N GLN A 387 -3.50 25.60 8.01
CA GLN A 387 -2.20 25.24 8.57
C GLN A 387 -1.06 25.55 7.59
N VAL A 388 -1.16 25.10 6.34
CA VAL A 388 -0.14 25.35 5.31
C VAL A 388 -0.03 26.84 5.00
N SER A 389 -1.16 27.54 4.87
CA SER A 389 -1.17 28.98 4.57
C SER A 389 -0.54 29.81 5.68
N ALA A 390 -0.63 29.39 6.94
CA ALA A 390 0.02 30.06 8.06
C ALA A 390 1.55 29.94 8.04
N LEU A 391 2.09 28.97 7.30
CA LEU A 391 3.53 28.77 7.12
C LEU A 391 4.10 29.58 5.96
N ILE A 392 3.24 30.12 5.08
CA ILE A 392 3.66 30.92 3.94
C ILE A 392 3.72 32.39 4.38
N PRO A 393 4.90 33.04 4.37
CA PRO A 393 4.99 34.46 4.67
C PRO A 393 4.19 35.28 3.64
N HIS A 394 3.69 36.44 4.04
CA HIS A 394 2.85 37.30 3.18
C HIS A 394 3.59 37.94 2.00
N ALA A 395 4.90 37.74 1.88
CA ALA A 395 5.73 38.25 0.81
C ALA A 395 5.83 37.23 -0.36
N ALA A 396 6.31 37.68 -1.52
CA ALA A 396 6.58 36.78 -2.66
C ALA A 396 7.53 35.64 -2.23
N PRO A 397 7.35 34.41 -2.77
CA PRO A 397 8.13 33.25 -2.35
C PRO A 397 9.62 33.51 -2.61
N ALA A 398 10.37 33.68 -1.53
CA ALA A 398 11.81 33.93 -1.56
C ALA A 398 12.63 32.64 -1.49
N SER A 399 12.00 31.53 -1.07
CA SER A 399 12.66 30.24 -0.87
C SER A 399 11.94 29.08 -1.58
N ARG A 400 12.70 28.01 -1.85
CA ARG A 400 12.15 26.74 -2.40
C ARG A 400 11.12 26.11 -1.47
N GLN A 401 11.30 26.28 -0.16
CA GLN A 401 10.36 25.87 0.87
C GLN A 401 9.00 26.57 0.69
N GLU A 402 9.01 27.89 0.53
CA GLU A 402 7.80 28.69 0.31
C GLU A 402 7.10 28.34 -1.01
N ALA A 403 7.87 28.06 -2.07
CA ALA A 403 7.33 27.57 -3.33
C ALA A 403 6.58 26.24 -3.15
N LEU A 404 7.19 25.27 -2.45
CA LEU A 404 6.56 23.98 -2.18
C LEU A 404 5.30 24.12 -1.31
N LEU A 405 5.33 24.95 -0.27
CA LEU A 405 4.16 25.24 0.56
C LEU A 405 3.05 25.94 -0.24
N GLY A 406 3.42 26.88 -1.11
CA GLY A 406 2.51 27.56 -2.02
C GLY A 406 1.74 26.59 -2.92
N GLU A 407 2.43 25.57 -3.42
CA GLU A 407 1.86 24.54 -4.28
C GLU A 407 0.98 23.55 -3.54
N VAL A 408 1.38 23.17 -2.33
CA VAL A 408 0.49 22.40 -1.44
C VAL A 408 -0.78 23.20 -1.16
N ALA A 409 -0.68 24.50 -0.88
CA ALA A 409 -1.84 25.36 -0.67
C ALA A 409 -2.70 25.47 -1.94
N ALA A 410 -2.08 25.56 -3.13
CA ALA A 410 -2.80 25.58 -4.40
C ALA A 410 -3.56 24.27 -4.64
N LEU A 411 -2.93 23.12 -4.39
CA LEU A 411 -3.53 21.80 -4.49
C LEU A 411 -4.73 21.66 -3.53
N LEU A 412 -4.60 22.07 -2.28
CA LEU A 412 -5.69 22.06 -1.30
C LEU A 412 -6.83 23.04 -1.67
N ARG A 413 -6.52 24.18 -2.30
CA ARG A 413 -7.57 25.10 -2.79
C ARG A 413 -8.34 24.51 -3.97
N GLN A 414 -7.64 23.85 -4.89
CA GLN A 414 -8.26 23.21 -6.05
C GLN A 414 -9.28 22.14 -5.62
N THR A 415 -8.95 21.37 -4.59
CA THR A 415 -9.81 20.31 -4.08
C THR A 415 -11.05 20.88 -3.38
N LEU A 416 -10.98 22.04 -2.72
CA LEU A 416 -12.18 22.72 -2.22
C LEU A 416 -13.15 23.19 -3.31
N GLY A 417 -12.69 23.19 -4.57
CA GLY A 417 -13.42 23.68 -5.73
C GLY A 417 -13.60 25.20 -5.70
N PRO A 418 -14.14 25.80 -6.77
CA PRO A 418 -14.53 27.20 -6.76
C PRO A 418 -15.50 27.42 -5.58
N HIS A 419 -15.16 28.36 -4.70
CA HIS A 419 -15.99 28.67 -3.54
C HIS A 419 -17.40 29.04 -4.03
N PRO A 420 -18.46 28.33 -3.60
CA PRO A 420 -19.80 28.56 -4.13
C PRO A 420 -20.25 30.03 -4.03
N GLU A 421 -19.76 30.76 -3.02
CA GLU A 421 -20.11 32.18 -2.81
C GLU A 421 -19.68 33.11 -3.96
N ALA A 422 -18.62 32.80 -4.71
CA ALA A 422 -18.25 33.58 -5.90
C ALA A 422 -19.24 33.38 -7.05
N VAL A 423 -19.84 32.18 -7.14
CA VAL A 423 -20.88 31.85 -8.14
C VAL A 423 -22.24 32.41 -7.71
N TYR A 424 -22.56 32.40 -6.41
CA TYR A 424 -23.82 32.93 -5.89
C TYR A 424 -23.92 34.46 -5.91
N ARG A 425 -22.81 35.20 -5.94
CA ARG A 425 -22.87 36.67 -6.17
C ARG A 425 -23.23 37.06 -7.61
N HIS A 426 -23.06 36.15 -8.58
CA HIS A 426 -23.47 36.40 -9.97
C HIS A 426 -24.78 35.72 -10.38
N MET A 427 -25.25 34.69 -9.66
CA MET A 427 -26.52 34.02 -9.93
C MET A 427 -27.61 34.39 -8.92
N GLY A 428 -27.94 35.67 -8.85
CA GLY A 428 -29.18 36.13 -8.22
C GLY A 428 -30.39 35.74 -9.07
N ARG A 429 -30.93 34.53 -8.89
CA ARG A 429 -32.38 34.21 -8.85
C ARG A 429 -32.63 32.69 -8.88
N ARG A 430 -33.13 32.21 -7.73
CA ARG A 430 -34.18 31.19 -7.57
C ARG A 430 -33.94 29.81 -8.19
N TRP A 431 -33.16 28.97 -7.50
CA TRP A 431 -33.29 27.51 -7.59
C TRP A 431 -33.29 26.91 -6.18
N ARG A 432 -34.37 26.18 -5.83
CA ARG A 432 -34.45 25.36 -4.60
C ARG A 432 -33.85 23.99 -4.91
N LEU A 433 -32.92 23.54 -4.07
CA LEU A 433 -32.26 22.24 -4.20
C LEU A 433 -33.19 21.09 -3.80
N ASP A 434 -33.27 20.07 -4.66
CA ASP A 434 -33.84 18.76 -4.36
C ASP A 434 -32.69 17.73 -4.21
N GLY A 435 -32.74 16.94 -3.13
CA GLY A 435 -31.63 16.15 -2.56
C GLY A 435 -31.16 14.93 -3.36
N ARG A 436 -31.47 14.84 -4.66
CA ARG A 436 -31.08 13.71 -5.53
C ARG A 436 -29.79 13.91 -6.31
N HIS A 437 -29.19 15.12 -6.26
CA HIS A 437 -28.03 15.48 -7.07
C HIS A 437 -26.68 14.86 -6.60
N ALA A 438 -26.55 14.45 -5.34
CA ALA A 438 -25.28 13.90 -4.85
C ALA A 438 -24.93 12.51 -5.42
N ARG A 439 -25.95 11.68 -5.73
CA ARG A 439 -25.73 10.39 -6.42
C ARG A 439 -25.56 10.55 -7.93
N TYR A 440 -26.22 11.54 -8.52
CA TYR A 440 -26.07 11.87 -9.94
C TYR A 440 -24.67 12.44 -10.24
N MET A 441 -24.05 13.18 -9.32
CA MET A 441 -22.71 13.73 -9.50
C MET A 441 -21.58 12.69 -9.53
N ARG A 442 -21.71 11.54 -8.84
CA ARG A 442 -20.77 10.40 -9.01
C ARG A 442 -20.82 9.87 -10.44
N ALA A 443 -22.04 9.68 -10.97
CA ALA A 443 -22.24 9.24 -12.35
C ALA A 443 -21.85 10.32 -13.37
N VAL A 444 -22.07 11.61 -13.08
CA VAL A 444 -21.76 12.71 -14.00
C VAL A 444 -20.28 13.06 -14.03
N HIS A 445 -19.52 12.92 -12.93
CA HIS A 445 -18.07 13.12 -12.99
C HIS A 445 -17.38 11.97 -13.73
N VAL A 446 -17.79 10.72 -13.50
CA VAL A 446 -17.33 9.57 -14.30
C VAL A 446 -17.82 9.69 -15.75
N ALA A 447 -19.06 10.17 -16.00
CA ALA A 447 -19.62 10.40 -17.34
C ALA A 447 -18.97 11.58 -18.10
N ALA A 448 -18.62 12.67 -17.42
CA ALA A 448 -17.97 13.84 -18.02
C ALA A 448 -16.48 13.58 -18.27
N PHE A 449 -15.84 12.80 -17.39
CA PHE A 449 -14.51 12.26 -17.64
C PHE A 449 -14.57 11.29 -18.83
N THR A 450 -15.55 10.38 -18.90
CA THR A 450 -15.72 9.46 -20.04
C THR A 450 -16.20 10.14 -21.34
N GLU A 451 -16.95 11.24 -21.33
CA GLU A 451 -17.29 11.99 -22.56
C GLU A 451 -16.08 12.74 -23.11
N LEU A 452 -15.27 13.37 -22.26
CA LEU A 452 -14.04 14.03 -22.68
C LEU A 452 -13.03 13.00 -23.23
N TRP A 453 -13.00 11.80 -22.65
CA TRP A 453 -12.16 10.68 -23.11
C TRP A 453 -12.72 9.97 -24.34
N ARG A 454 -14.05 9.80 -24.51
CA ARG A 454 -14.69 9.29 -25.74
C ARG A 454 -14.55 10.27 -26.90
N HIS A 455 -14.75 11.57 -26.67
CA HIS A 455 -14.59 12.60 -27.70
C HIS A 455 -13.14 12.68 -28.18
N ARG A 456 -12.16 12.40 -27.31
CA ARG A 456 -10.75 12.34 -27.69
C ARG A 456 -10.37 11.00 -28.31
N ALA A 457 -10.80 9.85 -27.77
CA ALA A 457 -10.57 8.54 -28.39
C ALA A 457 -11.24 8.41 -29.78
N GLY A 458 -12.40 9.03 -29.98
CA GLY A 458 -13.08 9.10 -31.29
C GLY A 458 -12.35 9.94 -32.33
N LEU A 459 -11.50 10.90 -31.91
CA LEU A 459 -10.60 11.62 -32.82
C LEU A 459 -9.38 10.79 -33.25
N PHE A 460 -9.04 9.70 -32.52
CA PHE A 460 -7.86 8.88 -32.77
C PHE A 460 -8.16 7.51 -33.39
N LEU A 461 -9.36 6.96 -33.17
CA LEU A 461 -9.71 5.63 -33.68
C LEU A 461 -10.38 5.62 -35.06
N GLY A 462 -10.59 6.78 -35.70
CA GLY A 462 -11.19 6.88 -37.03
C GLY A 462 -12.59 6.27 -37.08
N VAL A 463 -13.62 7.10 -36.99
CA VAL A 463 -15.00 6.64 -37.19
C VAL A 463 -15.10 5.98 -38.58
N PRO A 464 -15.47 4.69 -38.70
CA PRO A 464 -15.89 4.17 -39.99
C PRO A 464 -17.27 4.78 -40.24
N GLU A 465 -17.33 5.71 -41.20
CA GLU A 465 -18.60 6.06 -41.83
C GLU A 465 -19.20 4.80 -42.45
N ASP A 466 -20.52 4.69 -42.32
CA ASP A 466 -21.40 3.66 -42.86
C ASP A 466 -21.35 2.27 -42.20
N ARG A 467 -22.31 2.06 -41.30
CA ARG A 467 -23.17 0.88 -41.39
C ARG A 467 -24.57 1.12 -40.83
N GLN A 468 -25.52 0.90 -41.72
CA GLN A 468 -26.96 0.94 -41.53
C GLN A 468 -27.42 0.03 -40.39
N THR A 469 -28.38 0.56 -39.64
CA THR A 469 -29.22 -0.16 -38.67
C THR A 469 -30.00 -1.30 -39.34
N PRO A 470 -30.32 -2.36 -38.57
CA PRO A 470 -31.73 -2.70 -38.47
C PRO A 470 -32.23 -2.91 -37.03
N SER A 471 -33.54 -2.67 -36.93
CA SER A 471 -34.45 -2.58 -35.78
C SER A 471 -34.53 -3.80 -34.84
N PRO A 472 -35.18 -3.64 -33.66
CA PRO A 472 -35.12 -4.59 -32.55
C PRO A 472 -36.30 -5.58 -32.54
N LEU A 473 -36.08 -6.76 -31.97
CA LEU A 473 -37.14 -7.68 -31.56
C LEU A 473 -37.04 -7.93 -30.05
N MET A 474 -38.14 -7.62 -29.37
CA MET A 474 -38.39 -7.84 -27.96
C MET A 474 -38.78 -9.30 -27.66
N ALA A 475 -38.35 -9.81 -26.52
CA ALA A 475 -39.12 -10.75 -25.69
C ALA A 475 -38.64 -10.65 -24.22
N PRO A 476 -39.55 -10.52 -23.23
CA PRO A 476 -39.19 -10.49 -21.82
C PRO A 476 -39.36 -11.87 -21.16
N GLY A 477 -38.41 -12.26 -20.32
CA GLY A 477 -38.51 -13.40 -19.42
C GLY A 477 -38.39 -12.93 -17.96
N ASN A 478 -39.50 -13.01 -17.24
CA ASN A 478 -39.62 -12.85 -15.79
C ASN A 478 -38.76 -13.87 -15.02
N ILE A 479 -38.04 -13.44 -13.98
CA ILE A 479 -37.86 -14.24 -12.76
C ILE A 479 -37.96 -13.34 -11.52
N GLU A 480 -38.75 -13.81 -10.57
CA GLU A 480 -39.18 -13.19 -9.34
C GLU A 480 -38.15 -13.24 -8.20
N LEU A 481 -38.29 -12.23 -7.34
CA LEU A 481 -37.90 -12.03 -5.95
C LEU A 481 -37.63 -13.26 -5.06
N GLY A 482 -36.63 -13.10 -4.18
CA GLY A 482 -36.59 -13.76 -2.87
C GLY A 482 -35.56 -13.11 -1.90
N PRO A 483 -35.80 -13.09 -0.57
CA PRO A 483 -35.35 -11.99 0.29
C PRO A 483 -34.39 -12.37 1.45
N VAL A 484 -33.69 -11.35 1.99
CA VAL A 484 -33.43 -11.07 3.43
C VAL A 484 -32.41 -11.93 4.22
N MET A 485 -31.47 -11.21 4.89
CA MET A 485 -30.84 -11.41 6.23
C MET A 485 -29.32 -11.13 6.17
N HIS A 486 -28.86 -9.98 6.67
CA HIS A 486 -28.34 -9.73 8.04
C HIS A 486 -26.82 -9.96 8.19
N GLU A 487 -26.10 -8.84 8.37
CA GLU A 487 -24.83 -8.69 9.12
C GLU A 487 -24.90 -9.36 10.52
N PRO A 488 -23.78 -9.78 11.15
CA PRO A 488 -22.59 -8.99 11.52
C PRO A 488 -21.27 -9.69 11.10
N TRP A 489 -20.06 -9.16 11.23
CA TRP A 489 -19.21 -9.14 12.43
C TRP A 489 -18.09 -8.10 12.26
N SER A 490 -18.14 -7.10 13.14
CA SER A 490 -17.00 -6.30 13.58
C SER A 490 -16.14 -7.11 14.56
N ASP A 491 -14.84 -7.20 14.32
CA ASP A 491 -13.80 -6.91 15.33
C ASP A 491 -12.42 -7.16 14.71
N PHE A 492 -11.81 -6.05 14.27
CA PHE A 492 -10.39 -5.94 13.98
C PHE A 492 -9.64 -5.62 15.27
N GLY A 493 -8.45 -6.19 15.40
CA GLY A 493 -7.46 -5.72 16.36
C GLY A 493 -6.33 -6.69 16.52
N LEU A 494 -5.26 -6.53 15.73
CA LEU A 494 -3.90 -6.91 16.13
C LEU A 494 -2.90 -5.94 15.48
N ASP A 495 -2.40 -5.08 16.37
CA ASP A 495 -1.24 -4.18 16.41
C ASP A 495 -1.02 -3.12 15.32
#